data_AF-A0A9D7TTI7-F1
#
_entry.id   AF-A0A9D7TTI7-F1
#
_cell.length_a   1.000
_cell.length_b   1.000
_cell.length_c   1.000
_cell.angle_alpha   90.00
_cell.angle_beta   90.00
_cell.angle_gamma   90.00
#
_symmetry.space_group_name_H-M   'P 1'
#
loop_
_entity.id
_entity.type
_entity.pdbx_description
1 polymer ?
#
loop_
_entity_poly.entity_id
_entity_poly.type
_entity_poly.pdbx_seq_one_letter_code
_entity_poly.pdbx_strand_id
1 'polypeptide(L)'
;MNWKLFITACVSSALISFPQNIIGCGGETDPYDYYISFFNQHISANKNFKPFYYTNAYFLYDSDEPTSVSDILAKEWSTYCNNSVTEKDAYQFVNKYALKDLTSLYYNIEKKAPLKIPDSVKRNSMTNYFIKTGDTEGLGYIMFAKQVEPFVYLESEWDAEKRDIAKMTKLIKNGNQLYTAAKRYFQVKIRIPNFAP
;
A
#
# COMPACT_ATOMS: atom_id res chain seq x y z
N MET A 1 41.58 -29.45 50.83
CA MET A 1 40.57 -28.66 50.09
C MET A 1 39.49 -29.62 49.59
N ASN A 2 38.26 -29.50 50.10
CA ASN A 2 37.18 -30.45 49.79
C ASN A 2 36.65 -30.16 48.38
N TRP A 3 37.23 -30.83 47.38
CA TRP A 3 36.90 -30.71 45.95
C TRP A 3 35.39 -30.76 45.67
N LYS A 4 34.63 -31.55 46.42
CA LYS A 4 33.16 -31.62 46.33
C LYS A 4 32.49 -30.28 46.67
N LEU A 5 32.94 -29.61 47.73
CA LEU A 5 32.44 -28.29 48.14
C LEU A 5 32.74 -27.21 47.10
N PHE A 6 33.91 -27.29 46.46
CA PHE A 6 34.31 -26.37 45.42
C PHE A 6 33.45 -26.52 44.16
N ILE A 7 33.23 -27.77 43.71
CA ILE A 7 32.33 -28.04 42.57
C ILE A 7 30.92 -27.55 42.86
N THR A 8 30.37 -27.84 44.05
CA THR A 8 29.02 -27.39 44.40
C THR A 8 28.91 -25.87 44.36
N ALA A 9 29.89 -25.15 44.92
CA ALA A 9 29.91 -23.68 44.89
C ALA A 9 30.02 -23.10 43.46
N CYS A 10 30.83 -23.72 42.59
CA CYS A 10 30.97 -23.30 41.19
C CYS A 10 29.69 -23.53 40.39
N VAL A 11 29.02 -24.69 40.56
CA VAL A 11 27.77 -25.00 39.86
C VAL A 11 26.64 -24.07 40.32
N SER A 12 26.51 -23.83 41.62
CA SER A 12 25.51 -22.90 42.15
C SER A 12 25.74 -21.45 41.69
N SER A 13 27.00 -20.99 41.64
CA SER A 13 27.31 -19.64 41.12
C SER A 13 27.04 -19.53 39.62
N ALA A 14 27.34 -20.56 38.85
CA ALA A 14 27.06 -20.58 37.42
C ALA A 14 25.55 -20.49 37.14
N LEU A 15 24.71 -21.23 37.88
CA LEU A 15 23.26 -21.22 37.71
C LEU A 15 22.61 -19.86 38.05
N ILE A 16 23.17 -19.11 39.02
CA ILE A 16 22.68 -17.76 39.37
C ILE A 16 23.16 -16.70 38.35
N SER A 17 24.29 -16.94 37.68
CA SER A 17 24.88 -15.99 36.73
C SER A 17 24.18 -15.98 35.36
N PHE A 18 23.27 -16.91 35.10
CA PHE A 18 22.39 -16.91 33.93
C PHE A 18 20.99 -16.44 34.32
N PRO A 19 20.70 -15.12 34.25
CA PRO A 19 19.35 -14.63 34.46
C PRO A 19 18.41 -15.25 33.41
N GLN A 20 17.46 -16.08 33.86
CA GLN A 20 16.48 -16.75 32.99
C GLN A 20 15.52 -15.78 32.28
N ASN A 21 15.64 -14.46 32.54
CA ASN A 21 14.76 -13.41 32.06
C ASN A 21 15.38 -12.52 30.96
N ILE A 22 16.50 -12.91 30.32
CA ILE A 22 17.18 -12.07 29.29
C ILE A 22 17.07 -12.66 27.87
N ILE A 23 16.16 -13.61 27.63
CA ILE A 23 15.77 -13.97 26.25
C ILE A 23 14.38 -13.39 25.99
N GLY A 24 14.34 -12.07 25.83
CA GLY A 24 13.19 -11.35 25.30
C GLY A 24 13.24 -11.36 23.78
N CYS A 25 12.68 -12.40 23.17
CA CYS A 25 12.15 -12.34 21.80
C CYS A 25 10.78 -13.02 21.85
N GLY A 26 9.73 -12.18 21.77
CA GLY A 26 8.33 -12.59 21.90
C GLY A 26 7.96 -13.73 20.96
N GLY A 27 7.34 -14.74 21.55
CA GLY A 27 6.86 -15.93 20.85
C GLY A 27 6.04 -16.88 21.72
N GLU A 28 6.09 -16.73 23.06
CA GLU A 28 5.30 -17.55 23.97
C GLU A 28 4.41 -16.68 24.87
N THR A 29 3.22 -17.21 25.15
CA THR A 29 2.14 -16.57 25.92
C THR A 29 2.65 -16.09 27.27
N ASP A 30 2.35 -14.84 27.61
CA ASP A 30 2.77 -14.22 28.86
C ASP A 30 2.32 -15.08 30.07
N PRO A 31 3.23 -15.56 30.92
CA PRO A 31 2.86 -16.30 32.12
C PRO A 31 2.10 -15.46 33.16
N TYR A 32 1.91 -14.16 32.93
CA TYR A 32 1.00 -13.30 33.71
C TYR A 32 -0.39 -13.13 33.08
N ASP A 33 -0.71 -13.85 32.01
CA ASP A 33 -2.03 -13.87 31.37
C ASP A 33 -3.06 -14.71 32.18
N TYR A 34 -2.89 -14.76 33.51
CA TYR A 34 -3.82 -15.35 34.49
C TYR A 34 -4.97 -14.40 34.85
N TYR A 35 -5.12 -13.26 34.17
CA TYR A 35 -6.31 -12.47 34.32
C TYR A 35 -7.52 -13.31 33.92
N ILE A 36 -8.52 -13.37 34.79
CA ILE A 36 -9.83 -13.95 34.49
C ILE A 36 -10.42 -13.08 33.38
N SER A 37 -10.11 -13.42 32.13
CA SER A 37 -10.78 -12.83 30.99
C SER A 37 -12.19 -13.39 30.99
N PHE A 38 -13.19 -12.51 31.13
CA PHE A 38 -14.60 -12.87 30.95
C PHE A 38 -14.88 -13.42 29.53
N PHE A 39 -13.93 -13.29 28.61
CA PHE A 39 -14.01 -13.76 27.24
C PHE A 39 -12.92 -14.80 26.98
N ASN A 40 -13.33 -15.98 26.50
CA ASN A 40 -12.40 -17.02 26.10
C ASN A 40 -11.52 -16.50 24.94
N GLN A 41 -10.21 -16.42 25.19
CA GLN A 41 -9.22 -15.86 24.25
C GLN A 41 -9.14 -16.65 22.93
N HIS A 42 -9.57 -17.91 22.91
CA HIS A 42 -9.61 -18.76 21.70
C HIS A 42 -10.82 -18.49 20.79
N ILE A 43 -11.75 -17.62 21.19
CA ILE A 43 -12.87 -17.19 20.34
C ILE A 43 -12.37 -16.24 19.24
N SER A 44 -11.36 -15.43 19.55
CA SER A 44 -10.80 -14.38 18.66
C SER A 44 -10.30 -14.94 17.31
N ALA A 45 -9.77 -16.16 17.30
CA ALA A 45 -9.22 -16.83 16.12
C ALA A 45 -10.29 -17.47 15.20
N ASN A 46 -11.54 -17.59 15.65
CA ASN A 46 -12.59 -18.25 14.89
C ASN A 46 -13.52 -17.22 14.25
N LYS A 47 -13.45 -17.12 12.91
CA LYS A 47 -14.23 -16.17 12.09
C LYS A 47 -15.74 -16.21 12.35
N ASN A 48 -16.28 -17.34 12.79
CA ASN A 48 -17.72 -17.50 13.03
C ASN A 48 -18.21 -16.73 14.28
N PHE A 49 -17.30 -16.34 15.18
CA PHE A 49 -17.64 -15.57 16.38
C PHE A 49 -17.36 -14.07 16.25
N LYS A 50 -16.85 -13.62 15.10
CA LYS A 50 -16.60 -12.21 14.77
C LYS A 50 -17.81 -11.27 15.03
N PRO A 51 -19.08 -11.68 14.81
CA PRO A 51 -20.25 -10.85 15.14
C PRO A 51 -20.46 -10.56 16.64
N PHE A 52 -19.79 -11.28 17.54
CA PHE A 52 -19.93 -11.15 18.99
C PHE A 52 -18.79 -10.37 19.64
N TYR A 53 -17.87 -9.80 18.86
CA TYR A 53 -16.86 -8.90 19.39
C TYR A 53 -17.53 -7.57 19.78
N TYR A 54 -17.54 -7.28 21.08
CA TYR A 54 -18.29 -6.19 21.73
C TYR A 54 -17.72 -4.78 21.45
N THR A 55 -17.19 -4.52 20.25
CA THR A 55 -16.68 -3.19 19.95
C THR A 55 -16.88 -2.77 18.51
N ASN A 56 -17.50 -1.60 18.35
CA ASN A 56 -17.57 -0.88 17.08
C ASN A 56 -16.18 -0.41 16.60
N ALA A 57 -15.15 -0.57 17.45
CA ALA A 57 -13.76 -0.24 17.16
C ALA A 57 -12.98 -1.41 16.53
N TYR A 58 -13.64 -2.44 15.99
CA TYR A 58 -12.97 -3.58 15.34
C TYR A 58 -12.01 -3.15 14.21
N PHE A 59 -12.32 -2.05 13.52
CA PHE A 59 -11.43 -1.43 12.51
C PHE A 59 -10.09 -0.91 13.08
N LEU A 60 -9.97 -0.74 14.40
CA LEU A 60 -8.71 -0.39 15.06
C LEU A 60 -7.82 -1.61 15.35
N TYR A 61 -8.37 -2.82 15.22
CA TYR A 61 -7.68 -4.07 15.57
C TYR A 61 -7.33 -4.94 14.35
N ASP A 62 -7.84 -4.60 13.16
CA ASP A 62 -7.39 -5.18 11.89
C ASP A 62 -6.56 -4.11 11.16
N SER A 63 -5.30 -4.42 10.86
CA SER A 63 -4.46 -3.60 9.97
C SER A 63 -4.89 -3.71 8.50
N ASP A 64 -5.70 -4.73 8.21
CA ASP A 64 -6.17 -5.03 6.86
C ASP A 64 -7.44 -4.23 6.56
N GLU A 65 -7.33 -3.29 5.63
CA GLU A 65 -8.48 -2.63 5.04
C GLU A 65 -9.47 -3.68 4.47
N PRO A 66 -10.79 -3.54 4.71
CA PRO A 66 -11.78 -4.54 4.29
C PRO A 66 -11.88 -4.71 2.78
N THR A 67 -11.25 -3.85 1.98
CA THR A 67 -11.17 -3.96 0.53
C THR A 67 -9.84 -3.39 0.03
N SER A 68 -9.20 -4.10 -0.91
CA SER A 68 -7.99 -3.63 -1.58
C SER A 68 -8.26 -2.34 -2.35
N VAL A 69 -7.53 -1.27 -2.01
CA VAL A 69 -7.57 0.03 -2.73
C VAL A 69 -7.26 -0.16 -4.22
N SER A 70 -6.39 -1.12 -4.56
CA SER A 70 -6.04 -1.44 -5.95
C SER A 70 -7.23 -2.03 -6.73
N ASP A 71 -8.10 -2.79 -6.06
CA ASP A 71 -9.28 -3.41 -6.69
C ASP A 71 -10.38 -2.37 -6.89
N ILE A 72 -10.57 -1.47 -5.91
CA ILE A 72 -11.46 -0.30 -6.05
C ILE A 72 -11.02 0.56 -7.23
N LEU A 73 -9.73 0.87 -7.31
CA LEU A 73 -9.13 1.61 -8.43
C LEU A 73 -9.38 0.92 -9.78
N ALA A 74 -9.16 -0.39 -9.86
CA ALA A 74 -9.37 -1.14 -11.08
C ALA A 74 -10.82 -1.05 -11.58
N LYS A 75 -11.78 -1.16 -10.66
CA LYS A 75 -13.21 -1.02 -10.96
C LYS A 75 -13.59 0.39 -11.41
N GLU A 76 -13.07 1.42 -10.73
CA GLU A 76 -13.28 2.82 -11.11
C GLU A 76 -12.78 3.09 -12.54
N TRP A 77 -11.57 2.63 -12.86
CA TRP A 77 -10.97 2.84 -14.18
C TRP A 77 -11.62 2.01 -15.28
N SER A 78 -12.11 0.81 -14.97
CA SER A 78 -12.99 0.06 -15.86
C SER A 78 -14.26 0.86 -16.18
N THR A 79 -14.87 1.45 -15.15
CA THR A 79 -16.08 2.29 -15.29
C THR A 79 -15.80 3.57 -16.08
N TYR A 80 -14.66 4.21 -15.86
CA TYR A 80 -14.18 5.36 -16.64
C TYR A 80 -14.13 5.04 -18.14
N CYS A 81 -13.69 3.83 -18.46
CA CYS A 81 -13.68 3.30 -19.83
C CYS A 81 -15.05 2.81 -20.32
N ASN A 82 -16.16 3.20 -19.69
CA ASN A 82 -17.51 2.72 -19.99
C ASN A 82 -17.63 1.19 -19.98
N ASN A 83 -16.90 0.52 -19.08
CA ASN A 83 -16.82 -0.94 -18.98
C ASN A 83 -16.32 -1.64 -20.27
N SER A 84 -15.64 -0.94 -21.18
CA SER A 84 -15.04 -1.54 -22.37
C SER A 84 -13.69 -2.22 -22.09
N VAL A 85 -13.20 -2.13 -20.86
CA VAL A 85 -11.92 -2.63 -20.38
C VAL A 85 -12.21 -3.58 -19.23
N THR A 86 -11.46 -4.67 -19.11
CA THR A 86 -11.65 -5.60 -17.98
C THR A 86 -11.03 -5.03 -16.71
N GLU A 87 -11.61 -5.29 -15.53
CA GLU A 87 -11.03 -4.85 -14.25
C GLU A 87 -9.60 -5.39 -14.07
N LYS A 88 -9.31 -6.61 -14.53
CA LYS A 88 -7.97 -7.18 -14.52
C LYS A 88 -6.98 -6.34 -15.34
N ASP A 89 -7.37 -5.90 -16.52
CA ASP A 89 -6.51 -5.08 -17.37
C ASP A 89 -6.35 -3.67 -16.81
N ALA A 90 -7.42 -3.09 -16.25
CA ALA A 90 -7.36 -1.81 -15.54
C ALA A 90 -6.42 -1.88 -14.33
N TYR A 91 -6.49 -2.96 -13.55
CA TYR A 91 -5.59 -3.23 -12.44
C TYR A 91 -4.13 -3.25 -12.89
N GLN A 92 -3.82 -4.01 -13.95
CA GLN A 92 -2.45 -4.10 -14.49
C GLN A 92 -1.96 -2.74 -14.98
N PHE A 93 -2.81 -2.00 -15.69
CA PHE A 93 -2.45 -0.71 -16.27
C PHE A 93 -2.19 0.36 -15.20
N VAL A 94 -3.10 0.47 -14.23
CA VAL A 94 -3.05 1.51 -13.20
C VAL A 94 -2.04 1.17 -12.12
N ASN A 95 -1.97 -0.07 -11.64
CA ASN A 95 -1.16 -0.43 -10.46
C ASN A 95 0.19 -1.08 -10.79
N LYS A 96 0.36 -1.70 -11.98
CA LYS A 96 1.56 -2.52 -12.27
C LYS A 96 2.46 -1.97 -13.36
N TYR A 97 1.92 -1.35 -14.40
CA TYR A 97 2.74 -0.85 -15.50
C TYR A 97 3.61 0.34 -15.10
N ALA A 98 4.82 0.37 -15.68
CA ALA A 98 5.81 1.38 -15.40
C ALA A 98 5.47 2.71 -16.09
N LEU A 99 5.78 3.83 -15.43
CA LEU A 99 5.56 5.17 -15.98
C LEU A 99 6.21 5.36 -17.37
N LYS A 100 7.35 4.72 -17.63
CA LYS A 100 8.03 4.75 -18.93
C LYS A 100 7.15 4.21 -20.06
N ASP A 101 6.45 3.11 -19.83
CA ASP A 101 5.60 2.48 -20.84
C ASP A 101 4.37 3.36 -21.14
N LEU A 102 3.78 3.95 -20.10
CA LEU A 102 2.67 4.90 -20.24
C LEU A 102 3.12 6.18 -20.94
N THR A 103 4.36 6.64 -20.71
CA THR A 103 4.95 7.79 -21.41
C THR A 103 5.14 7.50 -22.90
N SER A 104 5.64 6.30 -23.25
CA SER A 104 5.74 5.86 -24.64
C SER A 104 4.36 5.81 -25.31
N LEU A 105 3.34 5.33 -24.61
CA LEU A 105 1.96 5.33 -25.09
C LEU A 105 1.42 6.75 -25.31
N TYR A 106 1.63 7.65 -24.35
CA TYR A 106 1.22 9.05 -24.45
C TYR A 106 1.84 9.74 -25.66
N TYR A 107 3.16 9.58 -25.87
CA TYR A 107 3.83 10.15 -27.04
C TYR A 107 3.41 9.52 -28.36
N ASN A 108 3.03 8.25 -28.37
CA ASN A 108 2.43 7.65 -29.55
C ASN A 108 1.08 8.30 -29.90
N ILE A 109 0.22 8.54 -28.91
CA ILE A 109 -1.10 9.12 -29.12
C ILE A 109 -0.99 10.60 -29.53
N GLU A 110 -0.25 11.40 -28.76
CA GLU A 110 -0.20 12.85 -28.91
C GLU A 110 0.78 13.30 -30.00
N LYS A 111 1.98 12.72 -30.04
CA LYS A 111 3.07 13.15 -30.94
C LYS A 111 3.26 12.25 -32.16
N LYS A 112 2.41 11.22 -32.32
CA LYS A 112 2.52 10.20 -33.38
C LYS A 112 3.90 9.52 -33.42
N ALA A 113 4.58 9.46 -32.28
CA ALA A 113 5.87 8.79 -32.17
C ALA A 113 5.71 7.27 -32.31
N PRO A 114 6.75 6.53 -32.75
CA PRO A 114 6.71 5.07 -32.79
C PRO A 114 6.42 4.48 -31.41
N LEU A 115 5.44 3.56 -31.35
CA LEU A 115 5.04 2.92 -30.10
C LEU A 115 6.11 1.93 -29.63
N LYS A 116 6.76 2.23 -28.51
CA LYS A 116 7.81 1.41 -27.89
C LYS A 116 7.36 0.95 -26.49
N ILE A 117 6.59 -0.14 -26.45
CA ILE A 117 6.10 -0.76 -25.22
C ILE A 117 6.23 -2.30 -25.31
N PRO A 118 6.35 -3.02 -24.18
CA PRO A 118 6.31 -4.48 -24.16
C PRO A 118 4.98 -5.06 -24.68
N ASP A 119 5.01 -6.29 -25.19
CA ASP A 119 3.80 -6.97 -25.70
C ASP A 119 2.72 -7.17 -24.64
N SER A 120 3.10 -7.33 -23.36
CA SER A 120 2.16 -7.39 -22.25
C SER A 120 1.33 -6.11 -22.13
N VAL A 121 1.97 -4.95 -22.23
CA VAL A 121 1.31 -3.63 -22.20
C VAL A 121 0.50 -3.42 -23.47
N LYS A 122 1.03 -3.83 -24.64
CA LYS A 122 0.36 -3.66 -25.93
C LYS A 122 -0.96 -4.44 -26.04
N ARG A 123 -1.04 -5.63 -25.44
CA ARG A 123 -2.25 -6.48 -25.50
C ARG A 123 -3.33 -6.10 -24.49
N ASN A 124 -3.03 -5.24 -23.53
CA ASN A 124 -3.95 -4.81 -22.50
C ASN A 124 -5.13 -4.00 -23.09
N SER A 125 -6.37 -4.32 -22.68
CA SER A 125 -7.56 -3.63 -23.21
C SER A 125 -7.61 -2.13 -22.86
N MET A 126 -7.04 -1.70 -21.75
CA MET A 126 -6.92 -0.29 -21.37
C MET A 126 -5.94 0.48 -22.26
N THR A 127 -4.81 -0.14 -22.61
CA THR A 127 -3.88 0.41 -23.61
C THR A 127 -4.61 0.67 -24.93
N ASN A 128 -5.37 -0.33 -25.41
CA ASN A 128 -6.14 -0.22 -26.64
C ASN A 128 -7.25 0.83 -26.55
N TYR A 129 -7.89 0.97 -25.38
CA TYR A 129 -8.85 2.04 -25.12
C TYR A 129 -8.22 3.41 -25.36
N PHE A 130 -7.07 3.72 -24.74
CA PHE A 130 -6.41 5.01 -24.89
C PHE A 130 -5.93 5.28 -26.33
N ILE A 131 -5.44 4.26 -27.03
CA ILE A 131 -5.07 4.39 -28.44
C ILE A 131 -6.30 4.73 -29.29
N LYS A 132 -7.43 4.05 -29.04
CA LYS A 132 -8.67 4.22 -29.82
C LYS A 132 -9.36 5.55 -29.54
N THR A 133 -9.45 5.96 -28.28
CA THR A 133 -10.16 7.18 -27.88
C THR A 133 -9.30 8.43 -28.03
N GLY A 134 -7.97 8.28 -27.99
CA GLY A 134 -7.06 9.42 -27.94
C GLY A 134 -7.18 10.24 -26.66
N ASP A 135 -7.69 9.63 -25.57
CA ASP A 135 -7.91 10.31 -24.29
C ASP A 135 -6.58 10.58 -23.56
N THR A 136 -5.91 11.65 -23.96
CA THR A 136 -4.64 12.10 -23.34
C THR A 136 -4.86 12.72 -21.97
N GLU A 137 -6.06 13.21 -21.66
CA GLU A 137 -6.39 13.78 -20.34
C GLU A 137 -6.40 12.69 -19.27
N GLY A 138 -7.16 11.61 -19.50
CA GLY A 138 -7.23 10.47 -18.59
C GLY A 138 -5.87 9.76 -18.44
N LEU A 139 -5.16 9.55 -19.55
CA LEU A 139 -3.82 8.95 -19.53
C LEU A 139 -2.81 9.84 -18.79
N GLY A 140 -2.85 11.15 -19.04
CA GLY A 140 -2.00 12.14 -18.38
C GLY A 140 -2.23 12.17 -16.87
N TYR A 141 -3.48 12.02 -16.42
CA TYR A 141 -3.78 11.89 -15.00
C TYR A 141 -3.17 10.62 -14.38
N ILE A 142 -3.31 9.44 -14.99
CA ILE A 142 -2.71 8.20 -14.47
C ILE A 142 -1.19 8.35 -14.37
N MET A 143 -0.57 8.93 -15.40
CA MET A 143 0.86 9.21 -15.41
C MET A 143 1.28 10.16 -14.29
N PHE A 144 0.51 11.22 -14.05
CA PHE A 144 0.76 12.15 -12.96
C PHE A 144 0.60 11.48 -11.59
N ALA A 145 -0.44 10.68 -11.37
CA ALA A 145 -0.64 9.92 -10.14
C ALA A 145 0.58 9.03 -9.83
N LYS A 146 1.10 8.31 -10.82
CA LYS A 146 2.33 7.50 -10.68
C LYS A 146 3.58 8.30 -10.33
N GLN A 147 3.65 9.58 -10.74
CA GLN A 147 4.77 10.45 -10.35
C GLN A 147 4.66 10.90 -8.89
N VAL A 148 3.45 10.95 -8.34
CA VAL A 148 3.17 11.37 -6.97
C VAL A 148 3.31 10.19 -5.99
N GLU A 149 2.97 8.97 -6.40
CA GLU A 149 3.02 7.75 -5.57
C GLU A 149 4.27 7.63 -4.66
N PRO A 150 5.52 7.82 -5.14
CA PRO A 150 6.71 7.67 -4.31
C PRO A 150 6.84 8.71 -3.18
N PHE A 151 6.05 9.78 -3.22
CA PHE A 151 6.08 10.86 -2.23
C PHE A 151 4.92 10.78 -1.22
N VAL A 152 4.05 9.79 -1.37
CA VAL A 152 2.87 9.57 -0.51
C VAL A 152 3.02 8.30 0.33
N TYR A 153 3.83 7.35 -0.12
CA TYR A 153 4.08 6.10 0.59
C TYR A 153 5.31 6.21 1.50
N LEU A 154 5.16 5.75 2.73
CA LEU A 154 6.28 5.51 3.66
C LEU A 154 6.61 4.02 3.59
N GLU A 155 7.85 3.69 3.23
CA GLU A 155 8.34 2.31 3.16
C GLU A 155 8.41 1.64 4.54
N SER A 156 8.56 2.45 5.59
CA SER A 156 8.56 2.04 6.99
C SER A 156 7.97 3.15 7.84
N GLU A 157 6.99 2.83 8.66
CA GLU A 157 6.39 3.76 9.64
C GLU A 157 7.39 4.17 10.74
N TRP A 158 8.50 3.43 10.85
CA TRP A 158 9.53 3.64 11.86
C TRP A 158 10.72 4.48 11.34
N ASP A 159 10.78 4.76 10.04
CA ASP A 159 11.85 5.55 9.45
C ASP A 159 11.48 7.03 9.34
N ALA A 160 12.48 7.90 9.53
CA ALA A 160 12.30 9.33 9.33
C ALA A 160 11.98 9.62 7.85
N GLU A 161 10.91 10.38 7.62
CA GLU A 161 10.45 10.70 6.27
C GLU A 161 11.50 11.51 5.50
N LYS A 162 12.09 10.91 4.46
CA LYS A 162 13.03 11.61 3.57
C LYS A 162 12.27 12.35 2.46
N ARG A 163 11.68 13.51 2.80
CA ARG A 163 10.90 14.33 1.85
C ARG A 163 11.80 15.15 0.92
N ASP A 164 11.70 14.94 -0.39
CA ASP A 164 12.28 15.84 -1.39
C ASP A 164 11.33 17.03 -1.63
N ILE A 165 11.46 18.05 -0.77
CA ILE A 165 10.57 19.22 -0.75
C ILE A 165 10.51 19.89 -2.13
N ALA A 166 11.65 20.05 -2.80
CA ALA A 166 11.71 20.71 -4.10
C ALA A 166 10.90 19.96 -5.17
N LYS A 167 11.00 18.61 -5.22
CA LYS A 167 10.18 17.80 -6.12
C LYS A 167 8.70 17.84 -5.75
N MET A 168 8.38 17.74 -4.46
CA MET A 168 6.99 17.79 -4.00
C MET A 168 6.32 19.13 -4.34
N THR A 169 6.98 20.26 -4.09
CA THR A 169 6.46 21.59 -4.45
C THR A 169 6.20 21.70 -5.96
N LYS A 170 7.10 21.13 -6.78
CA LYS A 170 6.90 21.09 -8.24
C LYS A 170 5.69 20.24 -8.61
N LEU A 171 5.52 19.07 -8.02
CA LEU A 171 4.38 18.19 -8.26
C LEU A 171 3.06 18.84 -7.83
N ILE A 172 3.02 19.54 -6.70
CA ILE A 172 1.86 20.30 -6.24
C ILE A 172 1.47 21.36 -7.27
N LYS A 173 2.45 22.16 -7.74
CA LYS A 173 2.21 23.18 -8.77
C LYS A 173 1.68 22.55 -10.07
N ASN A 174 2.27 21.45 -10.51
CA ASN A 174 1.84 20.74 -11.71
C ASN A 174 0.42 20.18 -11.54
N GLY A 175 0.10 19.61 -10.38
CA GLY A 175 -1.23 19.09 -10.06
C GLY A 175 -2.29 20.19 -10.12
N ASN A 176 -2.01 21.37 -9.57
CA ASN A 176 -2.91 22.53 -9.64
C ASN A 176 -3.15 23.00 -11.09
N GLN A 177 -2.12 22.95 -11.93
CA GLN A 177 -2.25 23.29 -13.34
C GLN A 177 -3.10 22.26 -14.09
N LEU A 178 -2.86 20.96 -13.86
CA LEU A 178 -3.65 19.87 -14.43
C LEU A 178 -5.12 19.94 -13.99
N TYR A 179 -5.37 20.21 -12.71
CA TYR A 179 -6.70 20.41 -12.16
C TYR A 179 -7.46 21.53 -12.87
N THR A 180 -6.77 22.65 -13.14
CA THR A 180 -7.35 23.81 -13.83
C THR A 180 -7.61 23.54 -15.32
N ALA A 181 -6.75 22.74 -15.96
CA ALA A 181 -6.83 22.42 -17.37
C ALA A 181 -7.82 21.29 -17.72
N ALA A 182 -8.19 20.46 -16.73
CA ALA A 182 -9.06 19.31 -16.91
C ALA A 182 -10.47 19.70 -17.40
N LYS A 183 -10.92 19.06 -18.48
CA LYS A 183 -12.23 19.29 -19.12
C LYS A 183 -13.23 18.20 -18.75
N ARG A 184 -12.78 16.99 -18.38
CA ARG A 184 -13.67 15.91 -17.90
C ARG A 184 -13.82 15.98 -16.39
N TYR A 185 -14.81 16.78 -15.97
CA TYR A 185 -14.99 17.30 -14.62
C TYR A 185 -15.21 16.28 -13.47
N PHE A 186 -15.65 15.04 -13.72
CA PHE A 186 -16.30 14.26 -12.64
C PHE A 186 -15.54 13.04 -12.08
N GLN A 187 -14.56 12.46 -12.78
CA GLN A 187 -13.86 11.25 -12.32
C GLN A 187 -12.37 11.47 -12.02
N VAL A 188 -11.74 12.43 -12.71
CA VAL A 188 -10.34 12.81 -12.52
C VAL A 188 -10.15 13.70 -11.29
N LYS A 189 -11.19 14.45 -10.88
CA LYS A 189 -11.11 15.47 -9.83
C LYS A 189 -10.95 14.95 -8.40
N ILE A 190 -11.18 13.67 -8.12
CA ILE A 190 -11.37 13.19 -6.73
C ILE A 190 -10.05 12.88 -6.02
N ARG A 191 -8.89 12.96 -6.67
CA ARG A 191 -7.62 12.51 -6.05
C ARG A 191 -6.40 13.39 -6.28
N ILE A 192 -6.52 14.56 -6.92
CA ILE A 192 -5.47 15.58 -6.78
C ILE A 192 -5.70 16.16 -5.38
N PRO A 193 -4.82 15.88 -4.39
CA PRO A 193 -5.02 16.44 -3.08
C PRO A 193 -4.95 17.95 -3.26
N ASN A 194 -6.01 18.64 -2.86
CA ASN A 194 -5.97 20.08 -2.70
C ASN A 194 -4.97 20.33 -1.57
N PHE A 195 -3.68 20.41 -1.90
CA PHE A 195 -2.64 20.88 -1.00
C PHE A 195 -2.82 22.39 -0.91
N ALA A 196 -3.85 22.81 -0.17
CA ALA A 196 -3.97 24.18 0.29
C ALA A 196 -2.77 24.49 1.19
N PRO A 197 -2.20 25.71 1.10
CA PRO A 197 -1.04 26.12 1.88
C PRO A 197 -1.30 26.12 3.39
#